data_AF-A0A645GSJ0-F1
#
_entry.id   AF-A0A645GSJ0-F1
#
_cell.length_a   1.000
_cell.length_b   1.000
_cell.length_c   1.000
_cell.angle_alpha   90.00
_cell.angle_beta   90.00
_cell.angle_gamma   90.00
#
_symmetry.space_group_name_H-M   'P 1'
#
loop_
_entity.id
_entity.type
_entity.pdbx_description
1 polymer ?
#
loop_
_entity_poly.entity_id
_entity_poly.type
_entity_poly.pdbx_seq_one_letter_code
_entity_poly.pdbx_strand_id
1 'polypeptide(L)' 'MTESAAASATVGTLTNTMGVLGMIYMLYGAQFAAALGQDQGKAAALILGIATTNGIPEVIVAVIVVTAVTAALKRIRKA' A
#
# COMPACT_ATOMS: atom_id res chain seq x y z
N MET A 1 8.56 20.84 -6.71
CA MET A 1 9.28 19.56 -6.92
C MET A 1 9.15 18.60 -5.72
N THR A 2 9.04 19.11 -4.48
CA THR A 2 8.64 18.31 -3.30
C THR A 2 7.17 17.85 -3.38
N GLU A 3 6.27 18.69 -3.89
CA GLU A 3 4.86 18.34 -4.10
C GLU A 3 4.67 17.14 -5.03
N SER A 4 5.40 17.08 -6.14
CA SER A 4 5.33 15.98 -7.11
C SER A 4 5.83 14.65 -6.53
N ALA A 5 6.82 14.70 -5.62
CA ALA A 5 7.35 13.50 -4.97
C ALA A 5 6.37 12.94 -3.93
N ALA A 6 5.70 13.81 -3.17
CA ALA A 6 4.67 13.40 -2.22
C ALA A 6 3.46 12.78 -2.94
N ALA A 7 2.97 13.42 -4.01
CA ALA A 7 1.87 12.87 -4.81
C ALA A 7 2.22 11.49 -5.42
N SER A 8 3.44 11.35 -5.95
CA SER A 8 3.92 10.08 -6.51
C SER A 8 4.07 8.98 -5.46
N ALA A 9 4.54 9.34 -4.26
CA ALA A 9 4.63 8.42 -3.14
C ALA A 9 3.23 7.91 -2.73
N THR A 10 2.27 8.82 -2.53
CA THR A 10 0.91 8.49 -2.13
C THR A 10 0.20 7.62 -3.17
N VAL A 11 0.30 7.96 -4.46
CA VAL A 11 -0.31 7.17 -5.53
C VAL A 11 0.38 5.81 -5.64
N GLY A 12 1.72 5.77 -5.60
CA GLY A 12 2.48 4.52 -5.68
C GLY A 12 2.17 3.55 -4.53
N THR A 13 2.01 4.06 -3.30
CA THR A 13 1.66 3.23 -2.14
C THR A 13 0.23 2.73 -2.23
N LEU A 14 -0.71 3.59 -2.63
CA LEU A 14 -2.11 3.19 -2.83
C LEU A 14 -2.22 2.09 -3.89
N THR A 15 -1.50 2.22 -5.01
CA THR A 15 -1.47 1.17 -6.05
C THR A 15 -0.86 -0.13 -5.52
N ASN A 16 0.15 -0.08 -4.64
CA ASN A 16 0.76 -1.27 -4.07
C ASN A 16 -0.18 -1.97 -3.06
N THR A 17 -0.75 -1.24 -2.11
CA THR A 17 -1.70 -1.79 -1.12
C THR A 17 -2.94 -2.35 -1.82
N MET A 18 -3.51 -1.63 -2.79
CA MET A 18 -4.64 -2.13 -3.58
C MET A 18 -4.25 -3.29 -4.50
N GLY A 19 -3.04 -3.29 -5.05
CA GLY A 19 -2.54 -4.35 -5.91
C GLY A 19 -2.32 -5.67 -5.15
N VAL A 20 -1.69 -5.61 -3.99
CA VAL A 20 -1.48 -6.78 -3.11
C VAL A 20 -2.81 -7.33 -2.61
N LEU A 21 -3.70 -6.48 -2.10
CA LEU A 21 -5.00 -6.93 -1.58
C LEU A 21 -5.95 -7.40 -2.69
N GLY A 22 -5.88 -6.78 -3.87
CA GLY A 22 -6.58 -7.23 -5.06
C GLY A 22 -6.10 -8.60 -5.53
N MET A 23 -4.79 -8.84 -5.52
CA MET A 23 -4.21 -10.17 -5.81
C MET A 23 -4.61 -11.21 -4.77
N ILE A 24 -4.62 -10.88 -3.48
CA ILE A 24 -5.12 -11.78 -2.42
C ILE A 24 -6.59 -12.11 -2.64
N TYR A 25 -7.42 -11.13 -3.01
CA TYR A 25 -8.83 -11.38 -3.32
C TYR A 25 -9.01 -12.30 -4.53
N MET A 26 -8.31 -12.03 -5.64
CA MET A 26 -8.45 -12.79 -6.89
C MET A 26 -7.90 -14.21 -6.79
N LEU A 27 -6.75 -14.40 -6.15
CA LEU A 27 -6.04 -15.69 -6.11
C LEU A 27 -6.35 -16.51 -4.86
N TYR A 28 -6.58 -15.85 -3.72
CA TYR A 28 -6.70 -16.48 -2.40
C TYR A 28 -8.00 -16.13 -1.67
N GLY A 29 -8.98 -15.48 -2.30
CA GLY A 29 -10.21 -15.03 -1.63
C GLY A 29 -10.95 -16.14 -0.86
N ALA A 30 -11.00 -17.36 -1.40
CA ALA A 30 -11.60 -18.52 -0.73
C ALA A 30 -10.76 -19.03 0.46
N GLN A 31 -9.43 -19.05 0.34
CA GLN A 31 -8.52 -19.47 1.41
C GLN A 31 -8.43 -18.42 2.52
N PHE A 32 -8.55 -17.14 2.16
CA PHE A 32 -8.56 -16.01 3.08
C PHE A 32 -9.85 -15.96 3.91
N ALA A 33 -11.00 -16.25 3.28
CA ALA A 33 -12.28 -16.42 3.96
C ALA A 33 -12.26 -17.62 4.92
N ALA A 34 -11.71 -18.76 4.47
CA ALA A 34 -11.59 -19.97 5.26
C ALA A 34 -10.64 -19.80 6.46
N ALA A 35 -9.51 -19.09 6.29
CA ALA A 35 -8.55 -18.83 7.36
C ALA A 35 -9.11 -17.94 8.49
N LEU A 36 -10.14 -17.13 8.20
CA LEU A 36 -10.85 -16.33 9.19
C LEU A 36 -12.20 -16.91 9.65
N GLY A 37 -12.58 -18.09 9.16
CA GLY A 37 -13.83 -18.76 9.57
C GLY A 37 -15.11 -18.00 9.21
N GLN A 38 -15.08 -17.14 8.18
CA GLN A 38 -16.23 -16.34 7.71
C GLN A 38 -16.61 -16.73 6.28
N ASP A 39 -17.90 -16.54 5.96
CA ASP A 39 -18.48 -16.78 4.65
C ASP A 39 -17.80 -15.94 3.54
N GLN A 40 -17.64 -16.50 2.33
CA GLN A 40 -16.92 -15.85 1.21
C GLN A 40 -17.43 -14.44 0.90
N GLY A 41 -18.72 -14.18 1.15
CA GLY A 41 -19.34 -12.87 0.95
C GLY A 41 -18.76 -11.74 1.81
N LYS A 42 -18.04 -12.05 2.90
CA LYS A 42 -17.42 -11.05 3.79
C LYS A 42 -15.92 -10.87 3.60
N ALA A 43 -15.30 -11.69 2.74
CA ALA A 43 -13.87 -11.59 2.43
C ALA A 43 -13.50 -10.19 1.91
N ALA A 44 -14.36 -9.59 1.08
CA ALA A 44 -14.14 -8.24 0.55
C ALA A 44 -14.12 -7.17 1.67
N ALA A 45 -15.07 -7.24 2.62
CA ALA A 45 -15.15 -6.28 3.73
C ALA A 45 -13.95 -6.40 4.68
N LEU A 46 -13.49 -7.63 4.92
CA LEU A 46 -12.32 -7.91 5.73
C LEU A 46 -11.02 -7.43 5.08
N ILE A 47 -10.84 -7.72 3.79
CA ILE A 47 -9.71 -7.23 2.99
C ILE A 47 -9.67 -5.70 3.01
N LEU A 48 -10.83 -5.03 2.90
CA LEU A 48 -10.94 -3.58 3.04
C LEU A 48 -10.54 -3.08 4.44
N GLY A 49 -10.91 -3.81 5.50
CA GLY A 49 -10.53 -3.50 6.88
C GLY A 49 -9.02 -3.64 7.12
N ILE A 50 -8.41 -4.65 6.53
CA ILE A 50 -6.95 -4.86 6.55
C ILE A 50 -6.27 -3.77 5.71
N ALA A 51 -6.83 -3.41 4.56
CA ALA A 51 -6.36 -2.30 3.72
C ALA A 51 -6.31 -0.98 4.48
N THR A 52 -7.37 -0.68 5.23
CA THR A 52 -7.48 0.58 5.96
C THR A 52 -6.59 0.59 7.20
N THR A 53 -6.50 -0.53 7.92
CA THR A 53 -5.67 -0.63 9.13
C THR A 53 -4.18 -0.63 8.81
N ASN A 54 -3.75 -1.28 7.73
CA ASN A 54 -2.34 -1.36 7.33
C ASN A 54 -1.93 -0.27 6.33
N GLY A 55 -2.88 0.26 5.54
CA GLY A 55 -2.60 1.29 4.54
C GLY A 55 -2.17 2.63 5.16
N ILE A 56 -2.68 2.98 6.35
CA ILE A 56 -2.25 4.19 7.06
C ILE A 56 -0.76 4.11 7.43
N PRO A 57 -0.27 3.09 8.17
CA PRO A 57 1.15 2.96 8.45
C PRO A 57 2.02 2.80 7.19
N GLU A 58 1.57 2.10 6.15
CA GLU A 58 2.30 1.98 4.87
C GLU A 58 2.54 3.34 4.20
N VAL A 59 1.52 4.19 4.09
CA VAL A 59 1.65 5.52 3.49
C VAL A 59 2.61 6.40 4.28
N ILE A 60 2.55 6.35 5.62
CA ILE A 60 3.45 7.14 6.48
C ILE A 60 4.91 6.75 6.23
N VAL A 61 5.21 5.45 6.26
CA VAL A 61 6.58 4.94 6.03
C VAL A 61 7.06 5.30 4.63
N ALA A 62 6.21 5.14 3.62
CA ALA A 62 6.60 5.42 2.24
C ALA A 62 6.84 6.91 1.98
N VAL A 63 6.07 7.81 2.56
CA VAL A 63 6.33 9.26 2.47
C VAL A 63 7.70 9.58 3.09
N ILE A 64 8.02 9.01 4.25
CA ILE A 64 9.32 9.20 4.90
C ILE A 64 10.46 8.70 4.01
N VAL A 65 10.35 7.47 3.50
CA VAL A 65 11.38 6.85 2.65
C VAL A 65 11.57 7.61 1.35
N VAL A 66 10.49 7.95 0.63
CA VAL A 66 10.58 8.68 -0.64
C VAL A 66 11.18 10.06 -0.43
N THR A 67 10.81 10.77 0.65
CA THR A 67 11.37 12.09 0.94
C THR A 67 12.86 12.00 1.25
N ALA A 68 13.29 11.00 2.03
CA ALA A 68 14.69 10.75 2.34
C ALA A 68 15.51 10.37 1.09
N VAL A 69 14.99 9.46 0.26
CA VAL A 69 15.64 8.98 -0.96
C VAL A 69 15.74 10.09 -1.99
N THR A 70 14.69 10.87 -2.21
CA THR A 70 14.72 11.98 -3.18
C THR A 70 15.68 13.09 -2.75
N ALA A 71 15.77 13.39 -1.45
CA ALA A 71 16.77 14.31 -0.90
C ALA A 71 18.20 13.80 -1.11
N ALA A 72 18.45 12.51 -0.84
CA ALA A 72 19.75 11.87 -1.04
C ALA A 72 20.15 11.86 -2.53
N LEU A 73 19.23 11.45 -3.42
CA LEU A 73 19.46 11.42 -4.87
C LEU A 73 19.74 12.82 -5.44
N LYS A 74 19.07 13.85 -4.95
CA LYS A 74 19.33 15.25 -5.37
C LYS A 74 20.74 15.70 -4.98
N ARG A 75 21.28 15.19 -3.87
CA ARG A 75 22.64 15.47 -3.41
C ARG A 75 23.70 14.75 -4.24
N ILE A 76 23.42 13.52 -4.66
CA ILE A 76 24.31 12.69 -5.49
C ILE A 76 24.31 13.17 -6.94
N ARG A 77 23.15 13.50 -7.51
CA ARG A 77 23.01 13.89 -8.92
C ARG A 77 23.48 15.32 -9.22
N LYS A 78 23.86 16.10 -8.20
CA LYS A 78 24.44 17.44 -8.35
C LYS A 78 25.97 17.45 -8.26
N ALA A 79 26.62 16.28 -8.27
CA ALA A 79 28.06 16.09 -8.39
C ALA A 79 28.45 15.78 -9.84
#